data_AF-A0A7S1A5M8-F1
#
_entry.id   AF-A0A7S1A5M8-F1
#
_cell.length_a   1.000
_cell.length_b   1.000
_cell.length_c   1.000
_cell.angle_alpha   90.00
_cell.angle_beta   90.00
_cell.angle_gamma   90.00
#
_symmetry.space_group_name_H-M   'P 1'
#
loop_
_entity.id
_entity.type
_entity.pdbx_description
1 polymer ?
#
loop_
_entity_poly.entity_id
_entity_poly.type
_entity_poly.pdbx_seq_one_letter_code
_entity_poly.pdbx_strand_id
1 'polypeptide(L)'
;VSVDMGVLIDVGGRARREWPAALLTALLLGIGWFVLADMSVASDGPLTWVGMVAFLLIGHGLFLAFAAPLRANSLNFGKGYKGTVDGIIVGAFGISSAIFAHVYDLYEGRITSFLLT
;
A
#
# COMPACT_ATOMS: atom_id res chain seq x y z
N VAL A 1 9.61 -0.98 -22.20
CA VAL A 1 8.20 -1.46 -22.21
C VAL A 1 7.54 -0.87 -20.98
N SER A 2 6.85 0.26 -21.12
CA SER A 2 6.03 0.78 -20.03
C SER A 2 4.79 -0.09 -19.96
N VAL A 3 4.71 -0.98 -18.97
CA VAL A 3 3.44 -1.61 -18.64
C VAL A 3 2.54 -0.44 -18.25
N ASP A 4 1.53 -0.19 -19.08
CA ASP A 4 0.54 0.83 -18.83
C ASP A 4 -0.10 0.47 -17.47
N MET A 5 0.28 1.15 -16.39
CA MET A 5 -0.15 0.79 -15.03
C MET A 5 -1.67 0.93 -14.87
N GLY A 6 -2.33 1.60 -15.82
CA GLY A 6 -3.78 1.51 -16.01
C GLY A 6 -4.24 0.07 -16.19
N VAL A 7 -3.48 -0.78 -16.89
CA VAL A 7 -3.74 -2.21 -17.11
C VAL A 7 -3.65 -3.00 -15.81
N LEU A 8 -2.72 -2.73 -14.89
CA LEU A 8 -2.70 -3.46 -13.60
C LEU A 8 -3.97 -3.21 -12.77
N ILE A 9 -4.50 -2.00 -12.86
CA ILE A 9 -5.76 -1.59 -12.24
C ILE A 9 -6.97 -2.05 -13.10
N ASP A 10 -6.76 -2.38 -14.39
CA ASP A 10 -7.77 -2.80 -15.37
C ASP A 10 -7.73 -4.30 -15.71
N VAL A 11 -6.84 -5.10 -15.11
CA VAL A 11 -6.78 -6.58 -15.26
C VAL A 11 -8.06 -7.24 -14.70
N GLY A 12 -8.90 -6.49 -13.97
CA GLY A 12 -10.29 -6.84 -13.67
C GLY A 12 -11.26 -6.16 -14.63
N GLY A 13 -11.20 -6.52 -15.91
CA GLY A 13 -11.86 -5.81 -17.01
C GLY A 13 -13.32 -5.38 -16.79
N ARG A 14 -13.66 -4.18 -17.29
CA ARG A 14 -15.03 -3.66 -17.56
C ARG A 14 -16.04 -3.66 -16.40
N ALA A 15 -15.72 -4.19 -15.23
CA ALA A 15 -16.61 -4.20 -14.08
C ALA A 15 -16.24 -3.06 -13.15
N ARG A 16 -17.25 -2.35 -12.64
CA ARG A 16 -17.21 -1.32 -11.59
C ARG A 16 -16.68 -1.86 -10.24
N ARG A 17 -15.53 -2.51 -10.24
CA ARG A 17 -15.09 -3.42 -9.18
C ARG A 17 -13.63 -3.09 -8.87
N GLU A 18 -13.46 -2.07 -8.03
CA GLU A 18 -12.19 -1.57 -7.47
C GLU A 18 -11.66 -2.49 -6.35
N TRP A 19 -12.48 -3.41 -5.86
CA TRP A 19 -12.14 -4.34 -4.77
C TRP A 19 -10.99 -5.32 -5.05
N PRO A 20 -10.72 -5.79 -6.30
CA PRO A 20 -9.53 -6.60 -6.59
C PRO A 20 -8.23 -5.82 -6.42
N ALA A 21 -8.21 -4.52 -6.78
CA ALA A 21 -7.04 -3.67 -6.57
C ALA A 21 -6.79 -3.44 -5.08
N ALA A 22 -7.84 -3.30 -4.26
CA ALA A 22 -7.73 -3.24 -2.81
C ALA A 22 -7.20 -4.56 -2.20
N LEU A 23 -7.66 -5.72 -2.69
CA LEU A 23 -7.15 -7.02 -2.26
C LEU A 23 -5.68 -7.23 -2.65
N LEU A 24 -5.31 -6.87 -3.89
CA LEU A 24 -3.93 -6.97 -4.36
C LEU A 24 -3.01 -6.05 -3.56
N THR A 25 -3.47 -4.83 -3.26
CA THR A 25 -2.78 -3.89 -2.36
C THR A 25 -2.52 -4.55 -0.99
N ALA A 26 -3.56 -5.09 -0.35
CA ALA A 26 -3.45 -5.71 0.96
C ALA A 26 -2.48 -6.90 0.94
N LEU A 27 -2.51 -7.71 -0.13
CA LEU A 27 -1.62 -8.85 -0.31
C LEU A 27 -0.15 -8.40 -0.45
N LEU A 28 0.13 -7.43 -1.31
CA LEU A 28 1.48 -6.92 -1.55
C LEU A 28 2.07 -6.28 -0.29
N LEU A 29 1.28 -5.45 0.41
CA LEU A 29 1.69 -4.84 1.67
C LEU A 29 1.90 -5.90 2.76
N GLY A 30 0.96 -6.84 2.92
CA GLY A 30 1.05 -7.89 3.93
C GLY A 30 2.29 -8.77 3.74
N ILE A 31 2.54 -9.25 2.53
CA ILE A 31 3.71 -10.07 2.22
C ILE A 31 4.99 -9.25 2.40
N GLY A 32 5.03 -8.02 1.89
CA GLY A 32 6.21 -7.16 1.99
C GLY A 32 6.59 -6.86 3.44
N TRP A 33 5.62 -6.50 4.28
CA TRP A 33 5.84 -6.27 5.72
C TRP A 33 6.21 -7.55 6.47
N PHE A 34 5.60 -8.69 6.14
CA PHE A 34 5.94 -9.98 6.73
C PHE A 34 7.40 -10.37 6.46
N VAL A 35 7.84 -10.27 5.20
CA VAL A 35 9.24 -10.54 4.82
C VAL A 35 10.20 -9.59 5.52
N LEU A 36 9.84 -8.31 5.62
CA LEU A 36 10.66 -7.32 6.34
C LEU A 36 10.75 -7.62 7.84
N ALA A 37 9.66 -8.08 8.46
CA ALA A 37 9.62 -8.47 9.86
C ALA A 37 10.47 -9.72 10.14
N ASP A 38 10.39 -10.75 9.29
CA ASP A 38 11.23 -11.96 9.40
C ASP A 38 12.73 -11.61 9.33
N MET A 39 13.10 -10.73 8.40
CA MET A 39 14.49 -10.25 8.27
C MET A 39 14.98 -9.45 9.48
N SER A 40 14.10 -8.67 10.11
CA SER A 40 14.47 -7.87 11.29
C SER A 40 14.85 -8.73 12.49
N VAL A 41 14.31 -9.96 12.58
CA VAL A 41 14.67 -10.94 13.62
C VAL A 41 15.96 -11.68 13.23
N ALA A 42 16.26 -11.78 11.94
CA ALA A 42 17.33 -12.61 11.40
C ALA A 42 18.66 -11.87 11.12
N SER A 43 18.74 -10.54 11.15
CA SER A 43 19.93 -9.84 10.59
C SER A 43 20.50 -8.66 11.40
N ASP A 44 21.78 -8.81 11.78
CA ASP A 44 22.75 -7.73 12.09
C ASP A 44 23.59 -7.38 10.82
N GLY A 45 23.02 -7.50 9.62
CA GLY A 45 23.75 -7.48 8.34
C GLY A 45 23.27 -6.43 7.32
N PRO A 46 24.07 -6.13 6.28
CA PRO A 46 23.68 -5.20 5.22
C PRO A 46 22.45 -5.68 4.43
N LEU A 47 21.72 -4.74 3.84
CA LEU A 47 20.47 -4.96 3.11
C LEU A 47 20.58 -6.12 2.11
N THR A 48 19.92 -7.25 2.41
CA THR A 48 19.96 -8.42 1.52
C THR A 48 19.01 -8.24 0.34
N TRP A 49 19.17 -9.06 -0.70
CA TRP A 49 18.26 -9.09 -1.86
C TRP A 49 16.78 -9.31 -1.43
N VAL A 50 16.56 -10.04 -0.34
CA VAL A 50 15.23 -10.28 0.24
C VAL A 50 14.61 -8.98 0.74
N GLY A 51 15.42 -8.10 1.35
CA GLY A 51 14.98 -6.78 1.81
C GLY A 51 14.61 -5.88 0.63
N MET A 52 15.36 -5.95 -0.47
CA MET A 52 15.01 -5.22 -1.70
C MET A 52 13.67 -5.69 -2.29
N VAL A 53 13.41 -7.00 -2.28
CA VAL A 53 12.11 -7.56 -2.71
C VAL A 53 10.99 -7.10 -1.77
N ALA A 54 11.21 -7.10 -0.45
CA ALA A 54 10.24 -6.59 0.52
C ALA A 54 9.88 -5.13 0.25
N PHE A 55 10.88 -4.24 0.06
CA PHE A 55 10.63 -2.84 -0.30
C PHE A 55 9.90 -2.68 -1.63
N LEU A 56 10.20 -3.53 -2.61
CA LEU A 56 9.52 -3.50 -3.90
C LEU A 56 8.03 -3.86 -3.74
N LEU A 57 7.71 -4.91 -2.98
CA LEU A 57 6.33 -5.31 -2.68
C LEU A 57 5.57 -4.23 -1.91
N ILE A 58 6.19 -3.67 -0.87
CA ILE A 58 5.61 -2.57 -0.08
C ILE A 58 5.35 -1.36 -0.98
N GLY A 59 6.34 -0.94 -1.78
CA GLY A 59 6.23 0.20 -2.67
C GLY A 59 5.12 0.05 -3.72
N HIS A 60 5.00 -1.11 -4.36
CA HIS A 60 3.92 -1.38 -5.31
C HIS A 60 2.55 -1.44 -4.63
N GLY A 61 2.47 -2.06 -3.45
CA GLY A 61 1.25 -2.09 -2.65
C GLY A 61 0.78 -0.68 -2.27
N LEU A 62 1.66 0.16 -1.74
CA LEU A 62 1.36 1.56 -1.37
C LEU A 62 0.90 2.40 -2.57
N PHE A 63 1.56 2.26 -3.71
CA PHE A 63 1.15 2.96 -4.93
C PHE A 63 -0.27 2.57 -5.35
N LEU A 64 -0.58 1.28 -5.34
CA LEU A 64 -1.90 0.77 -5.71
C LEU A 64 -2.98 1.19 -4.69
N ALA A 65 -2.63 1.21 -3.40
CA ALA A 65 -3.47 1.71 -2.30
C ALA A 65 -3.89 3.16 -2.49
N PHE A 66 -3.00 3.96 -3.07
CA PHE A 66 -3.23 5.38 -3.31
C PHE A 66 -3.97 5.63 -4.63
N ALA A 67 -3.57 4.95 -5.70
CA ALA A 67 -4.10 5.18 -7.04
C ALA A 67 -5.53 4.63 -7.25
N ALA A 68 -5.86 3.47 -6.66
CA ALA A 68 -7.17 2.85 -6.85
C ALA A 68 -8.33 3.70 -6.28
N PRO A 69 -8.28 4.22 -5.04
CA PRO A 69 -9.35 5.10 -4.53
C PRO A 69 -9.54 6.38 -5.34
N LEU A 70 -8.46 6.98 -5.85
CA LEU A 70 -8.53 8.17 -6.71
C LEU A 70 -9.19 7.86 -8.06
N ARG A 71 -8.88 6.69 -8.65
CA ARG A 71 -9.57 6.21 -9.85
C ARG A 71 -11.05 5.93 -9.57
N ALA A 72 -11.36 5.25 -8.47
CA ALA A 72 -12.73 4.98 -8.03
C ALA A 72 -13.54 6.27 -7.87
N ASN A 73 -12.93 7.29 -7.26
CA ASN A 73 -13.54 8.61 -7.13
C ASN A 73 -13.84 9.24 -8.49
N SER A 74 -12.88 9.20 -9.41
CA SER A 74 -13.04 9.75 -10.77
C SER A 74 -14.18 9.11 -11.58
N LEU A 75 -14.55 7.86 -11.26
CA LEU A 75 -15.63 7.11 -11.90
C LEU A 75 -16.99 7.31 -11.22
N ASN A 76 -17.01 7.57 -9.91
CA ASN A 76 -18.24 7.63 -9.11
C ASN A 76 -18.74 9.05 -8.83
N PHE A 77 -17.86 10.05 -8.76
CA PHE A 77 -18.23 11.44 -8.47
C PHE A 77 -18.11 12.34 -9.70
N GLY A 78 -19.16 13.11 -9.97
CA GLY A 78 -19.16 14.08 -11.07
C GLY A 78 -18.16 15.22 -10.87
N LYS A 79 -17.90 16.00 -11.93
CA LYS A 79 -16.89 17.07 -11.98
C LYS A 79 -16.95 18.08 -10.81
N GLY A 80 -18.13 18.30 -10.22
CA GLY A 80 -18.33 19.27 -9.13
C GLY A 80 -17.74 18.87 -7.77
N TYR A 81 -17.62 17.57 -7.46
CA TYR A 81 -17.13 17.10 -6.16
C TYR A 81 -15.81 16.33 -6.23
N LYS A 82 -15.32 16.06 -7.44
CA LYS A 82 -14.10 15.27 -7.68
C LYS A 82 -12.91 15.79 -6.86
N GLY A 83 -12.60 17.09 -6.97
CA GLY A 83 -11.45 17.68 -6.28
C GLY A 83 -11.55 17.63 -4.75
N THR A 84 -12.76 17.81 -4.21
CA THR A 84 -12.99 17.69 -2.76
C THR A 84 -12.76 16.28 -2.26
N VAL A 85 -13.27 15.27 -2.98
CA VAL A 85 -13.13 13.86 -2.59
C VAL A 85 -11.68 13.39 -2.78
N ASP A 86 -11.00 13.80 -3.86
CA ASP A 86 -9.57 13.52 -4.05
C ASP A 86 -8.75 14.10 -2.87
N GLY A 87 -9.05 15.33 -2.45
CA GLY A 87 -8.42 15.97 -1.30
C GLY A 87 -8.66 15.20 0.02
N ILE A 88 -9.88 14.71 0.24
CA ILE A 88 -10.20 13.88 1.42
C ILE A 88 -9.44 12.56 1.39
N ILE A 89 -9.36 11.88 0.24
CA ILE A 89 -8.62 10.61 0.09
C ILE A 89 -7.14 10.81 0.40
N VAL A 90 -6.52 11.84 -0.19
CA VAL A 90 -5.10 12.15 0.05
C VAL A 90 -4.86 12.54 1.51
N GLY A 91 -5.74 13.36 2.09
CA GLY A 91 -5.66 13.75 3.50
C GLY A 91 -5.80 12.57 4.46
N ALA A 92 -6.78 11.68 4.22
CA ALA A 92 -6.98 10.48 5.02
C ALA A 92 -5.79 9.52 4.93
N PHE A 93 -5.20 9.37 3.73
CA PHE A 93 -3.98 8.61 3.54
C PHE A 93 -2.81 9.20 4.35
N GLY A 94 -2.57 10.51 4.25
CA GLY A 94 -1.52 11.19 5.01
C GLY A 94 -1.69 11.09 6.53
N ILE A 95 -2.92 11.27 7.04
CA ILE A 95 -3.23 11.10 8.47
C ILE A 95 -2.98 9.66 8.91
N SER A 96 -3.39 8.67 8.11
CA SER A 96 -3.16 7.25 8.41
C SER A 96 -1.67 6.92 8.46
N SER A 97 -0.87 7.46 7.53
CA SER A 97 0.59 7.33 7.56
C SER A 97 1.22 7.99 8.78
N ALA A 98 0.75 9.17 9.19
CA ALA A 98 1.25 9.86 10.38
C ALA A 98 0.92 9.09 11.67
N ILE A 99 -0.29 8.55 11.79
CA ILE A 99 -0.68 7.68 12.91
C ILE A 99 0.17 6.42 12.91
N PHE A 100 0.35 5.76 11.76
CA PHE A 100 1.18 4.57 11.65
C PHE A 100 2.63 4.84 12.06
N ALA A 101 3.24 5.94 11.59
CA ALA A 101 4.59 6.32 11.98
C ALA A 101 4.70 6.58 13.49
N HIS A 102 3.73 7.28 14.07
CA HIS A 102 3.71 7.54 15.51
C HIS A 102 3.57 6.25 16.33
N VAL A 103 2.69 5.34 15.91
CA VAL A 103 2.56 4.02 16.53
C VAL A 103 3.84 3.21 16.32
N TYR A 104 4.46 3.28 15.15
CA TYR A 104 5.70 2.57 14.85
C TYR A 104 6.83 2.98 15.80
N ASP A 105 7.05 4.28 15.98
CA ASP A 105 8.04 4.82 16.93
C ASP A 105 7.74 4.37 18.38
N LEU A 106 6.47 4.35 18.79
CA LEU A 106 6.08 3.92 20.14
C LEU A 106 6.35 2.44 20.40
N TYR A 107 6.36 1.60 19.36
CA TYR A 107 6.48 0.15 19.45
C TYR A 107 7.67 -0.41 18.66
N GLU A 108 8.70 0.39 18.41
CA GLU A 108 9.86 0.08 17.55
C GLU A 108 10.54 -1.26 17.93
N GLY A 109 10.47 -1.67 19.21
CA GLY A 109 10.98 -2.95 19.71
C GLY A 109 9.97 -4.12 19.80
N ARG A 110 8.70 -3.93 19.41
CA ARG A 110 7.62 -4.94 19.55
C ARG A 110 6.84 -5.24 18.28
N ILE A 111 6.86 -4.39 17.26
CA ILE A 111 6.03 -4.59 16.05
C ILE A 111 6.40 -5.84 15.28
N THR A 112 7.69 -6.18 15.24
CA THR A 112 8.17 -7.40 14.58
C THR A 112 7.71 -8.66 15.33
N SER A 113 7.60 -8.60 16.66
CA SER A 113 6.97 -9.66 17.46
C SER A 113 5.46 -9.78 17.22
N PHE A 114 4.74 -8.67 16.99
CA PHE A 114 3.29 -8.71 16.79
C PHE A 114 2.85 -9.43 15.49
N LEU A 115 3.69 -9.42 14.45
CA LEU A 115 3.40 -10.10 13.18
C LEU A 115 3.83 -11.58 13.16
N LEU A 116 4.68 -12.00 14.11
CA LEU A 116 5.31 -13.33 14.14
C LEU A 116 4.84 -14.20 15.33
N THR A 117 3.96 -13.69 16.19
CA THR A 117 3.30 -14.45 17.26
C THR A 117 1.89 -14.84 16.85
#